data_AF-A0A257SYU6-F1
#
_entry.id   AF-A0A257SYU6-F1
#
_cell.length_a   1.000
_cell.length_b   1.000
_cell.length_c   1.000
_cell.angle_alpha   90.00
_cell.angle_beta   90.00
_cell.angle_gamma   90.00
#
_symmetry.space_group_name_H-M   'P 1'
#
loop_
_entity.id
_entity.type
_entity.pdbx_description
1 polymer ?
#
loop_
_entity_poly.entity_id
_entity_poly.type
_entity_poly.pdbx_seq_one_letter_code
_entity_poly.pdbx_strand_id
1 'polypeptide(L)'
;MTDYPAPKMSALCRSLTRDGRTVQVDIYADGEDGWLLEVVDEYGNSTVWDDPFPTEQGALDEVMETINEVGIGSVLGPEPGAGHQNEDI
;
A
#
# COMPACT_ATOMS: atom_id res chain seq x y z
N MET A 1 24.34 -8.33 -14.72
CA MET A 1 23.61 -7.78 -13.57
C MET A 1 22.29 -7.30 -14.09
N THR A 2 21.22 -7.69 -13.43
CA THR A 2 19.96 -8.06 -14.08
C THR A 2 19.17 -6.86 -14.59
N ASP A 3 18.93 -6.84 -15.89
CA ASP A 3 17.96 -5.96 -16.55
C ASP A 3 16.56 -6.52 -16.24
N TYR A 4 16.12 -6.40 -14.99
CA TYR A 4 14.72 -6.58 -14.68
C TYR A 4 14.03 -5.29 -15.13
N PRO A 5 13.14 -5.33 -16.13
CA PRO A 5 12.39 -4.16 -16.51
C PRO A 5 11.65 -3.66 -15.25
N ALA A 6 11.76 -2.35 -14.98
CA ALA A 6 10.97 -1.75 -13.91
C ALA A 6 9.49 -2.03 -14.18
N PRO A 7 8.71 -2.44 -13.16
CA PRO A 7 7.29 -2.70 -13.35
C PRO A 7 6.61 -1.42 -13.83
N LYS A 8 5.64 -1.57 -14.75
CA LYS A 8 4.94 -0.44 -15.34
C LYS A 8 4.02 0.18 -14.28
N MET A 9 4.35 1.37 -13.82
CA MET A 9 3.52 2.15 -12.91
C MET A 9 2.27 2.70 -13.61
N SER A 10 1.14 2.65 -12.93
CA SER A 10 -0.12 3.27 -13.34
C SER A 10 -0.06 4.79 -13.16
N ALA A 11 -0.90 5.52 -13.90
CA ALA A 11 -1.09 6.96 -13.70
C ALA A 11 -1.96 7.30 -12.47
N LEU A 12 -2.60 6.29 -11.87
CA LEU A 12 -3.43 6.41 -10.67
C LEU A 12 -2.62 6.33 -9.37
N CYS A 13 -1.31 6.07 -9.43
CA CYS A 13 -0.45 6.14 -8.26
C CYS A 13 -0.59 7.51 -7.58
N ARG A 14 -0.96 7.52 -6.31
CA ARG A 14 -1.27 8.75 -5.59
C ARG A 14 -1.09 8.61 -4.08
N SER A 15 -0.62 9.68 -3.46
CA SER A 15 -0.65 9.82 -2.01
C SER A 15 -2.07 10.15 -1.51
N LEU A 16 -2.58 9.34 -0.58
CA LEU A 16 -3.85 9.55 0.11
C LEU A 16 -3.60 9.97 1.56
N THR A 17 -4.23 11.05 2.01
CA THR A 17 -4.16 11.50 3.40
C THR A 17 -5.53 11.38 4.06
N ARG A 18 -5.62 10.63 5.15
CA ARG A 18 -6.85 10.47 5.93
C ARG A 18 -6.58 10.40 7.41
N ASP A 19 -7.45 11.04 8.21
CA ASP A 19 -7.31 11.07 9.67
C ASP A 19 -5.93 11.57 10.15
N GLY A 20 -5.32 12.50 9.41
CA GLY A 20 -3.98 13.03 9.70
C GLY A 20 -2.82 12.12 9.31
N ARG A 21 -3.09 10.93 8.76
CA ARG A 21 -2.09 9.96 8.32
C ARG A 21 -1.97 9.94 6.80
N THR A 22 -0.78 9.74 6.27
CA THR A 22 -0.54 9.73 4.82
C THR A 22 -0.01 8.38 4.36
N VAL A 23 -0.64 7.83 3.33
CA VAL A 23 -0.20 6.62 2.64
C VAL A 23 0.03 6.91 1.17
N GLN A 24 1.04 6.28 0.59
CA GLN A 24 1.36 6.28 -0.83
C GLN A 24 0.71 5.04 -1.45
N VAL A 25 -0.20 5.25 -2.39
CA VAL A 25 -0.79 4.18 -3.19
C VAL A 25 0.02 4.05 -4.47
N ASP A 26 0.71 2.93 -4.63
CA ASP A 26 1.46 2.53 -5.81
C ASP A 26 0.73 1.38 -6.50
N ILE A 27 0.42 1.56 -7.78
CA ILE A 27 -0.29 0.59 -8.60
C ILE A 27 0.62 0.25 -9.77
N TYR A 28 0.99 -1.02 -9.93
CA TYR A 28 1.93 -1.45 -10.96
C TYR A 28 1.50 -2.76 -11.62
N ALA A 29 1.86 -2.91 -12.90
CA ALA A 29 1.51 -4.11 -13.65
C ALA A 29 2.24 -5.34 -13.11
N ASP A 30 1.53 -6.45 -12.93
CA ASP A 30 2.08 -7.73 -12.46
C ASP A 30 2.89 -8.45 -13.55
N GLY A 31 2.57 -8.19 -14.81
CA GLY A 31 3.21 -8.78 -16.00
C GLY A 31 2.26 -9.61 -16.86
N GLU A 32 1.07 -9.97 -16.36
CA GLU A 32 0.08 -10.83 -17.01
C GLU A 32 -1.30 -10.14 -17.17
N ASP A 33 -1.28 -8.83 -17.48
CA ASP A 33 -2.48 -7.98 -17.62
C ASP A 33 -3.22 -7.64 -16.31
N GLY A 34 -2.64 -7.99 -15.16
CA GLY A 34 -3.09 -7.59 -13.83
C GLY A 34 -2.36 -6.37 -13.27
N TRP A 35 -2.93 -5.82 -12.20
CA TRP A 35 -2.40 -4.67 -11.46
C TRP A 35 -2.25 -5.05 -9.99
N LEU A 36 -1.03 -4.95 -9.50
CA LEU A 36 -0.73 -5.07 -8.09
C LEU A 36 -0.88 -3.72 -7.42
N LEU A 37 -1.48 -3.76 -6.24
CA LEU A 37 -1.68 -2.62 -5.36
C LEU A 37 -0.71 -2.75 -4.20
N GLU A 38 0.10 -1.73 -4.01
CA GLU A 38 0.97 -1.54 -2.86
C GLU A 38 0.64 -0.22 -2.19
N VAL A 39 0.49 -0.25 -0.87
CA VAL A 39 0.22 0.94 -0.06
C VAL A 39 1.34 1.08 0.94
N VAL A 40 2.14 2.13 0.79
CA VAL A 40 3.26 2.42 1.67
C VAL A 40 2.86 3.55 2.62
N ASP A 41 2.92 3.30 3.91
CA ASP A 41 2.60 4.32 4.89
C ASP A 41 3.78 5.24 5.25
N GLU A 42 3.50 6.32 5.99
CA GLU A 42 4.50 7.28 6.45
C GLU A 42 5.61 6.69 7.32
N TYR A 43 5.32 5.59 8.01
CA TYR A 43 6.27 4.81 8.80
C TYR A 43 7.12 3.84 7.96
N GLY A 44 6.82 3.70 6.67
CA GLY A 44 7.52 2.81 5.75
C GLY A 44 7.04 1.36 5.80
N ASN A 45 5.86 1.07 6.35
CA ASN A 45 5.24 -0.24 6.16
C ASN A 45 4.56 -0.26 4.79
N SER A 46 4.79 -1.33 4.03
CA SER A 46 4.07 -1.60 2.80
C SER A 46 3.01 -2.68 3.02
N THR A 47 1.78 -2.36 2.64
CA THR A 47 0.68 -3.31 2.54
C THR A 47 0.50 -3.63 1.08
N VAL A 48 0.77 -4.87 0.68
CA VAL A 48 0.61 -5.34 -0.71
C VAL A 48 -0.60 -6.26 -0.77
N TRP A 49 -1.45 -6.06 -1.77
CA TRP A 49 -2.58 -6.94 -2.02
C TRP A 49 -2.10 -8.19 -2.77
N ASP A 50 -2.55 -9.36 -2.32
CA ASP A 50 -2.18 -10.66 -2.91
C ASP A 50 -2.92 -10.92 -4.23
N ASP A 51 -4.13 -10.39 -4.38
CA ASP A 51 -4.96 -10.55 -5.58
C ASP A 51 -4.69 -9.41 -6.59
N PRO A 52 -4.28 -9.72 -7.83
CA PRO A 52 -4.08 -8.71 -8.86
C PRO A 52 -5.41 -8.23 -9.42
N PHE A 53 -5.56 -6.92 -9.54
CA PHE A 53 -6.76 -6.30 -10.08
C PHE A 53 -6.74 -6.28 -11.62
N PRO A 54 -7.90 -6.44 -12.28
CA PRO A 54 -8.00 -6.35 -13.74
C PRO A 54 -7.79 -4.92 -14.26
N THR A 55 -7.94 -3.90 -13.40
CA THR A 55 -7.74 -2.50 -13.77
C THR A 55 -7.10 -1.74 -12.63
N GLU A 56 -6.28 -0.76 -12.99
CA GLU A 56 -5.70 0.20 -12.04
C GLU A 56 -6.79 0.96 -11.24
N GLN A 57 -7.96 1.20 -11.82
CA GLN A 57 -9.09 1.80 -11.11
C GLN A 57 -9.68 0.86 -10.05
N GLY A 58 -9.80 -0.43 -10.34
CA GLY A 58 -10.28 -1.42 -9.37
C GLY A 58 -9.33 -1.55 -8.18
N ALA A 59 -8.02 -1.53 -8.44
CA ALA A 59 -7.01 -1.46 -7.39
C ALA A 59 -7.18 -0.22 -6.51
N LEU A 60 -7.33 0.96 -7.12
CA LEU A 60 -7.52 2.20 -6.38
C LEU A 60 -8.82 2.21 -5.56
N ASP A 61 -9.91 1.68 -6.14
CA ASP A 61 -11.21 1.61 -5.48
C ASP A 61 -11.17 0.70 -4.25
N GLU A 62 -10.52 -0.46 -4.35
CA GLU A 62 -10.36 -1.40 -3.22
C GLU A 62 -9.63 -0.75 -2.02
N VAL A 63 -8.51 -0.07 -2.25
CA VAL A 63 -7.81 0.62 -1.15
C VAL A 63 -8.66 1.76 -0.58
N MET A 64 -9.37 2.50 -1.43
CA MET A 64 -10.27 3.58 -0.97
C MET A 64 -11.43 3.03 -0.15
N GLU A 65 -12.05 1.94 -0.58
CA GLU A 65 -13.12 1.24 0.13
C GLU A 65 -12.62 0.69 1.45
N THR A 66 -11.49 -0.03 1.46
CA THR A 66 -10.85 -0.53 2.69
C THR A 66 -10.58 0.59 3.70
N ILE A 67 -10.01 1.71 3.23
CA ILE A 67 -9.72 2.87 4.08
C ILE A 67 -11.00 3.56 4.56
N ASN A 68 -12.08 3.54 3.78
CA ASN A 68 -13.36 4.14 4.14
C ASN A 68 -14.18 3.26 5.09
N GLU A 69 -14.20 1.95 4.88
CA GLU A 69 -14.97 0.98 5.66
C GLU A 69 -14.26 0.55 6.95
N VAL A 70 -12.99 0.15 6.84
CA VAL A 70 -12.20 -0.34 7.98
C VAL A 70 -11.43 0.80 8.65
N GLY A 71 -11.01 1.79 7.86
CA GLY A 71 -10.19 2.92 8.30
C GLY A 71 -8.78 2.85 7.74
N ILE A 72 -8.13 4.01 7.62
CA ILE A 72 -6.74 4.08 7.14
C ILE A 72 -5.80 3.19 7.96
N GLY A 73 -6.06 3.02 9.26
CA GLY A 73 -5.28 2.14 10.14
C GLY A 73 -5.22 0.66 9.70
N SER A 74 -6.15 0.20 8.86
CA SER A 74 -6.12 -1.18 8.35
C SER A 74 -5.04 -1.43 7.31
N VAL A 75 -4.59 -0.37 6.62
CA VAL A 75 -3.54 -0.45 5.60
C VAL A 75 -2.19 0.07 6.13
N LEU A 76 -2.16 0.52 7.39
CA LEU A 76 -0.94 0.90 8.08
C LEU A 76 -0.36 -0.32 8.78
N GLY A 77 0.94 -0.51 8.65
CA GLY A 77 1.63 -1.46 9.51
C GLY A 77 1.76 -0.93 10.94
N PRO A 78 2.34 -1.75 11.85
CA PRO A 78 2.57 -1.32 13.22
C PRO A 78 3.46 -0.08 13.25
N GLU A 79 3.15 0.85 14.15
CA GLU A 79 4.00 2.01 14.37
C GLU A 79 5.41 1.53 14.79
N PRO A 80 6.49 2.09 14.20
CA PRO A 80 7.86 1.75 14.53
C PRO A 80 8.16 2.20 15.95
N GLY A 81 7.85 1.32 16.92
CA GLY A 81 7.87 1.66 18.34
C GLY A 81 6.97 0.80 19.22
N ALA A 82 6.01 0.05 18.67
CA ALA A 82 5.22 -0.93 19.44
C ALA A 82 6.01 -2.22 19.81
N GLY A 83 7.31 -2.22 19.56
CA GLY A 83 8.25 -3.25 19.96
C GLY A 83 9.60 -2.65 20.35
N HIS A 84 9.66 -1.94 21.48
CA HIS A 84 10.91 -1.81 22.23
C HIS A 84 10.70 -2.31 23.65
N GLN A 85 11.53 -3.29 24.00
CA GLN A 85 11.64 -3.91 25.30
C GLN A 85 12.26 -2.95 26.30
N ASN A 86 11.69 -2.85 27.50
CA ASN A 86 12.39 -2.46 28.73
C ASN A 86 11.36 -2.41 29.86
N GLU A 87 11.57 -2.90 31.07
CA GLU A 87 12.58 -3.69 31.78
C GLU A 87 12.00 -3.66 33.21
N ASP A 88 12.11 -4.76 33.95
CA ASP A 88 12.09 -4.85 35.41
C ASP A 88 11.45 -3.71 36.23
N ILE A 89 10.32 -3.99 36.89
CA ILE A 89 10.08 -3.55 38.28
C ILE A 89 9.30 -4.63 39.04
#